data_AF-A0A1W1GT00-F1
#
_entry.id   AF-A0A1W1GT00-F1
#
_cell.length_a   1.000
_cell.length_b   1.000
_cell.length_c   1.000
_cell.angle_alpha   90.00
_cell.angle_beta   90.00
_cell.angle_gamma   90.00
#
_symmetry.space_group_name_H-M   'P 1'
#
loop_
_entity.id
_entity.type
_entity.pdbx_description
1 polymer ?
#
loop_
_entity_poly.entity_id
_entity_poly.type
_entity_poly.pdbx_seq_one_letter_code
_entity_poly.pdbx_strand_id
1 'polypeptide(L)'
;MLGLLVIAIAAWLLSRFWPLSAAQREDVRLLEAAHRSEGRNGFALLWTLPFDGLDLAQREAALAEDLQRWQTAPAQASQASVLAARHAPLNPDRAGRCAVGPVGCLAQVRADPQRFADAHAGHAGLHERLARMADYDRFDSPFRPSGSELLPLPAYAPLLDGASAQALAYLQGDVAGAIEGSCSAVRFGRRMMRTGSTLVDSMMGAAVVRTHAALLGEMLVEQSPDYALPVPCEAALQPLDANEQSLCQAMQGEFAMNKAAVEASTQTAGSRLLLDRDHTLARIAGNFGWACRPAAATALAADVPLPVSPPLGWDVRCMANPLGCTLSAIAGPSYAPYAARSQDTAAMIRLLGAQRWLRQQPGPADEALARLPAQWRSDARTPEVSADGRYLQVLRRGPAREGEGPHLSMPLRAD
;
A
#
# COMPACT_ATOMS: atom_id res chain seq x y z
N MET A 1 5.15 17.83 53.28
CA MET A 1 6.24 17.77 52.26
C MET A 1 6.80 16.35 52.14
N LEU A 2 7.43 15.79 53.19
CA LEU A 2 8.05 14.45 53.12
C LEU A 2 7.06 13.31 52.79
N GLY A 3 5.87 13.30 53.42
CA GLY A 3 4.86 12.27 53.17
C GLY A 3 4.30 12.27 51.74
N LEU A 4 4.13 13.45 51.14
CA LEU A 4 3.69 13.58 49.74
C LEU A 4 4.76 13.09 48.77
N LEU A 5 6.04 13.35 49.06
CA LEU A 5 7.16 12.85 48.26
C LEU A 5 7.23 11.31 48.29
N VAL A 6 7.05 10.70 49.47
CA VAL A 6 7.04 9.24 49.60
C VAL A 6 5.88 8.62 48.82
N ILE A 7 4.68 9.20 48.89
CA ILE A 7 3.52 8.74 48.11
C ILE A 7 3.78 8.86 46.60
N ALA A 8 4.34 9.98 46.15
CA ALA A 8 4.65 10.19 44.73
C ALA A 8 5.69 9.18 44.22
N ILE A 9 6.74 8.90 44.99
CA ILE A 9 7.75 7.89 44.65
C ILE A 9 7.14 6.49 44.63
N ALA A 10 6.32 6.14 45.63
CA ALA A 10 5.67 4.83 45.67
C ALA A 10 4.72 4.62 44.48
N ALA A 11 3.94 5.64 44.11
CA ALA A 11 3.07 5.60 42.94
C ALA A 11 3.85 5.49 41.63
N TRP A 12 4.97 6.22 41.51
CA TRP A 12 5.86 6.12 40.36
C TRP A 12 6.49 4.72 40.25
N LEU A 13 6.98 4.14 41.35
CA LEU A 13 7.53 2.79 41.38
C LEU A 13 6.48 1.73 41.02
N LEU A 14 5.26 1.85 41.57
CA LEU A 14 4.16 0.96 41.24
C LEU A 14 3.81 1.03 39.75
N SER A 15 3.77 2.24 39.18
CA SER A 15 3.58 2.45 37.74
C SER A 15 4.73 1.89 36.92
N ARG A 16 5.98 2.02 37.38
CA ARG A 16 7.19 1.62 36.65
C ARG A 16 7.33 0.10 36.54
N PHE A 17 6.96 -0.61 37.60
CA PHE A 17 7.06 -2.06 37.69
C PHE A 17 5.73 -2.77 37.44
N TRP A 18 4.70 -2.03 36.98
CA TRP A 18 3.44 -2.64 36.60
C TRP A 18 3.66 -3.61 35.42
N PRO A 19 3.15 -4.84 35.46
CA PRO A 19 3.44 -5.81 34.41
C PRO A 19 2.70 -5.48 33.11
N LEU A 20 3.35 -5.77 31.98
CA LEU A 20 2.67 -5.84 30.67
C LEU A 20 1.62 -6.96 30.69
N SER A 21 0.51 -6.77 29.95
CA SER A 21 -0.45 -7.86 29.77
C SER A 21 0.09 -8.93 28.79
N ALA A 22 -0.49 -10.12 28.80
CA ALA A 22 -0.14 -11.17 27.84
C ALA A 22 -0.39 -10.71 26.39
N ALA A 23 -1.52 -10.02 26.14
CA ALA A 23 -1.85 -9.48 24.82
C ALA A 23 -0.82 -8.46 24.33
N GLN A 24 -0.33 -7.58 25.20
CA GLN A 24 0.69 -6.60 24.84
C GLN A 24 2.04 -7.25 24.48
N ARG A 25 2.46 -8.25 25.25
CA ARG A 25 3.68 -9.01 24.94
C ARG A 25 3.54 -9.76 23.61
N GLU A 26 2.35 -10.30 23.34
CA GLU A 26 2.07 -11.00 22.10
C GLU A 26 2.11 -10.06 20.89
N ASP A 27 1.54 -8.86 20.98
CA ASP A 27 1.63 -7.88 19.90
C ASP A 27 3.08 -7.50 19.57
N VAL A 28 3.90 -7.26 20.60
CA VAL A 28 5.34 -7.00 20.41
C VAL A 28 5.99 -8.19 19.70
N ARG A 29 5.74 -9.42 20.16
CA ARG A 29 6.31 -10.64 19.56
C ARG A 29 5.94 -10.78 18.08
N LEU A 30 4.66 -10.56 17.74
CA LEU A 30 4.18 -10.65 16.34
C LEU A 30 4.83 -9.57 15.46
N LEU A 31 5.02 -8.37 15.98
CA LEU A 31 5.61 -7.26 15.23
C LEU A 31 7.13 -7.36 15.08
N GLU A 32 7.81 -8.02 16.02
CA GLU A 32 9.25 -8.30 15.92
C GLU A 32 9.56 -9.52 15.05
N ALA A 33 8.60 -10.42 14.85
CA ALA A 33 8.70 -11.59 13.98
C ALA A 33 8.59 -11.24 12.48
N ALA A 34 9.27 -10.17 12.04
CA ALA A 34 9.29 -9.76 10.66
C ALA A 34 9.97 -10.82 9.79
N HIS A 35 9.20 -11.39 8.86
CA HIS A 35 9.69 -12.43 7.96
C HIS A 35 10.42 -11.77 6.78
N ARG A 36 11.57 -12.34 6.39
CA ARG A 36 12.17 -12.02 5.10
C ARG A 36 11.35 -12.71 4.02
N SER A 37 10.83 -11.96 3.06
CA SER A 37 10.22 -12.56 1.89
C SER A 37 11.29 -13.30 1.07
N GLU A 38 10.94 -14.33 0.33
CA GLU A 38 11.88 -15.03 -0.56
C GLU A 38 11.80 -14.49 -2.00
N GLY A 39 12.80 -14.82 -2.83
CA GLY A 39 12.83 -14.44 -4.24
C GLY A 39 13.61 -13.16 -4.56
N ARG A 40 13.57 -12.76 -5.83
CA ARG A 40 14.33 -11.62 -6.35
C ARG A 40 13.72 -10.31 -5.88
N ASN A 41 14.52 -9.47 -5.22
CA ASN A 41 14.09 -8.17 -4.74
C ASN A 41 14.25 -7.08 -5.81
N GLY A 42 13.14 -6.47 -6.23
CA GLY A 42 13.09 -5.38 -7.21
C GLY A 42 13.30 -3.99 -6.62
N PHE A 43 13.64 -3.88 -5.32
CA PHE A 43 13.80 -2.59 -4.66
C PHE A 43 14.86 -1.69 -5.32
N ALA A 44 15.95 -2.26 -5.86
CA ALA A 44 16.95 -1.45 -6.59
C ALA A 44 16.36 -0.76 -7.81
N LEU A 45 15.50 -1.45 -8.58
CA LEU A 45 14.77 -0.87 -9.70
C LEU A 45 13.77 0.19 -9.24
N LEU A 46 13.05 -0.08 -8.15
CA LEU A 46 12.09 0.86 -7.57
C LEU A 46 12.76 2.14 -7.04
N TRP A 47 13.85 2.01 -6.30
CA TRP A 47 14.63 3.10 -5.74
C TRP A 47 15.22 4.01 -6.81
N THR A 48 15.64 3.42 -7.93
CA THR A 48 16.29 4.12 -9.05
C THR A 48 15.37 4.36 -10.25
N LEU A 49 14.06 4.18 -10.08
CA LEU A 49 13.06 4.27 -11.15
C LEU A 49 13.12 5.57 -11.97
N PRO A 50 13.38 6.75 -11.37
CA PRO A 50 13.49 8.02 -12.11
C PRO A 50 14.70 8.11 -13.05
N PHE A 51 15.68 7.22 -12.95
CA PHE A 51 16.95 7.35 -13.69
C PHE A 51 16.98 6.45 -14.92
N ASP A 52 17.15 7.06 -16.10
CA ASP A 52 17.34 6.39 -17.38
C ASP A 52 18.77 5.90 -17.59
N GLY A 53 18.95 5.00 -18.58
CA GLY A 53 20.28 4.59 -19.06
C GLY A 53 21.09 3.72 -18.09
N LEU A 54 20.47 3.20 -17.03
CA LEU A 54 21.11 2.31 -16.06
C LEU A 54 20.70 0.85 -16.25
N ASP A 55 21.70 -0.02 -16.35
CA ASP A 55 21.53 -1.48 -16.27
C ASP A 55 21.26 -1.95 -14.82
N LEU A 56 21.04 -3.25 -14.63
CA LEU A 56 20.74 -3.80 -13.30
C LEU A 56 21.91 -3.64 -12.33
N ALA A 57 23.15 -3.90 -12.75
CA ALA A 57 24.32 -3.86 -11.90
C ALA A 57 24.59 -2.43 -11.40
N GLN A 58 24.41 -1.43 -12.25
CA GLN A 58 24.52 -0.02 -11.91
C GLN A 58 23.49 0.41 -10.87
N ARG A 59 22.24 -0.09 -10.98
CA ARG A 59 21.17 0.20 -10.01
C ARG A 59 21.45 -0.44 -8.65
N GLU A 60 21.91 -1.69 -8.65
CA GLU A 60 22.29 -2.39 -7.42
C GLU A 60 23.50 -1.73 -6.75
N ALA A 61 24.50 -1.31 -7.52
CA ALA A 61 25.66 -0.57 -7.02
C ALA A 61 25.26 0.77 -6.39
N ALA A 62 24.37 1.53 -7.05
CA ALA A 62 23.86 2.78 -6.51
C ALA A 62 23.11 2.57 -5.17
N LEU A 63 22.23 1.57 -5.10
CA LEU A 63 21.54 1.21 -3.87
C LEU A 63 22.53 0.79 -2.76
N ALA A 64 23.58 0.03 -3.09
CA ALA A 64 24.58 -0.37 -2.12
C ALA A 64 25.35 0.84 -1.54
N GLU A 65 25.71 1.81 -2.38
CA GLU A 65 26.34 3.07 -1.94
C GLU A 65 25.38 3.87 -1.05
N ASP A 66 24.10 3.98 -1.43
CA ASP A 66 23.05 4.62 -0.64
C ASP A 66 22.88 3.97 0.75
N LEU A 67 22.89 2.63 0.81
CA LEU A 67 22.82 1.88 2.06
C LEU A 67 24.04 2.11 2.95
N GLN A 68 25.24 2.17 2.37
CA GLN A 68 26.46 2.46 3.12
C GLN A 68 26.44 3.88 3.70
N ARG A 69 25.99 4.88 2.93
CA ARG A 69 25.83 6.27 3.42
C ARG A 69 24.82 6.34 4.57
N TRP A 70 23.70 5.63 4.44
CA TRP A 70 22.68 5.55 5.48
C TRP A 70 23.20 4.90 6.77
N GLN A 71 23.97 3.81 6.66
CA GLN A 71 24.53 3.11 7.83
C GLN A 71 25.61 3.92 8.54
N THR A 72 26.38 4.73 7.81
CA THR A 72 27.51 5.50 8.36
C THR A 72 27.08 6.83 8.96
N ALA A 73 26.18 7.56 8.31
CA ALA A 73 25.75 8.89 8.74
C ALA A 73 24.28 9.14 8.37
N PRO A 74 23.31 8.47 9.02
CA PRO A 74 21.89 8.53 8.64
C PRO A 74 21.31 9.95 8.69
N ALA A 75 21.68 10.75 9.70
CA ALA A 75 21.24 12.14 9.84
C ALA A 75 21.79 13.09 8.74
N GLN A 76 22.83 12.67 8.02
CA GLN A 76 23.43 13.43 6.92
C GLN A 76 23.12 12.81 5.55
N ALA A 77 22.58 11.59 5.53
CA ALA A 77 22.29 10.86 4.32
C ALA A 77 21.10 11.51 3.60
N SER A 78 21.26 11.74 2.30
CA SER A 78 20.16 12.24 1.47
C SER A 78 19.03 11.21 1.41
N GLN A 79 17.80 11.71 1.42
CA GLN A 79 16.59 10.93 1.16
C GLN A 79 16.47 10.52 -0.32
N ALA A 80 17.34 11.04 -1.19
CA ALA A 80 17.43 10.70 -2.61
C ALA A 80 18.71 9.87 -2.90
N SER A 81 18.62 9.04 -3.93
CA SER A 81 19.75 8.22 -4.40
C SER A 81 20.99 9.05 -4.75
N VAL A 82 22.19 8.47 -4.57
CA VAL A 82 23.48 8.99 -5.09
C VAL A 82 23.42 9.40 -6.56
N LEU A 83 22.57 8.73 -7.34
CA LEU A 83 22.41 8.99 -8.77
C LEU A 83 21.95 10.42 -9.05
N ALA A 84 21.21 11.07 -8.14
CA ALA A 84 20.74 12.43 -8.32
C ALA A 84 21.88 13.47 -8.47
N ALA A 85 23.09 13.15 -8.00
CA ALA A 85 24.27 14.00 -8.18
C ALA A 85 24.91 13.87 -9.58
N ARG A 86 24.61 12.80 -10.32
CA ARG A 86 25.27 12.44 -11.59
C ARG A 86 24.30 12.32 -12.76
N HIS A 87 23.01 12.15 -12.47
CA HIS A 87 21.94 11.94 -13.43
C HIS A 87 20.76 12.85 -13.06
N ALA A 88 20.17 13.49 -14.07
CA ALA A 88 18.92 14.22 -13.88
C ALA A 88 17.78 13.20 -13.66
N PRO A 89 17.05 13.25 -12.53
CA PRO A 89 15.90 12.39 -12.32
C PRO A 89 14.77 12.78 -13.27
N LEU A 90 14.14 11.80 -13.88
CA LEU A 90 12.90 11.99 -14.63
C LEU A 90 11.78 12.33 -13.63
N ASN A 91 11.17 13.49 -13.83
CA ASN A 91 10.04 13.98 -13.03
C ASN A 91 8.81 14.09 -13.93
N PRO A 92 7.92 13.10 -13.93
CA PRO A 92 6.75 13.13 -14.79
C PRO A 92 5.85 14.32 -14.52
N ASP A 93 5.38 14.94 -15.60
CA ASP A 93 4.39 16.01 -15.49
C ASP A 93 3.07 15.44 -14.95
N ARG A 94 2.44 16.18 -14.03
CA ARG A 94 1.10 15.88 -13.55
C ARG A 94 0.07 15.93 -14.68
N ALA A 95 0.29 16.75 -15.71
CA ALA A 95 -0.60 16.86 -16.87
C ALA A 95 -0.70 15.55 -17.67
N GLY A 96 0.35 14.73 -17.67
CA GLY A 96 0.37 13.40 -18.29
C GLY A 96 -0.27 12.31 -17.46
N ARG A 97 -0.80 12.61 -16.27
CA ARG A 97 -1.44 11.62 -15.40
C ARG A 97 -2.95 11.76 -15.39
N CYS A 98 -3.62 10.63 -15.44
CA CYS A 98 -5.05 10.55 -15.22
C CYS A 98 -5.37 11.05 -13.80
N ALA A 99 -6.25 12.03 -13.70
CA ALA A 99 -6.77 12.48 -12.43
C ALA A 99 -7.58 11.37 -11.79
N VAL A 100 -7.58 11.33 -10.47
CA VAL A 100 -8.47 10.44 -9.72
C VAL A 100 -9.82 11.13 -9.60
N GLY A 101 -10.90 10.45 -9.99
CA GLY A 101 -12.23 11.03 -9.97
C GLY A 101 -13.28 10.12 -10.61
N PRO A 102 -14.48 10.65 -10.88
CA PRO A 102 -15.59 9.88 -11.44
C PRO A 102 -15.38 9.54 -12.93
N VAL A 103 -14.57 10.33 -13.64
CA VAL A 103 -14.22 10.06 -15.04
C VAL A 103 -13.03 9.10 -15.08
N GLY A 104 -13.22 7.97 -15.76
CA GLY A 104 -12.19 6.94 -15.96
C GLY A 104 -10.95 7.45 -16.70
N CYS A 105 -9.85 6.71 -16.58
CA CYS A 105 -8.57 7.13 -17.17
C CYS A 105 -8.63 7.11 -18.71
N LEU A 106 -9.23 6.09 -19.31
CA LEU A 106 -9.39 5.96 -20.76
C LEU A 106 -10.23 7.11 -21.34
N ALA A 107 -11.31 7.49 -20.65
CA ALA A 107 -12.14 8.62 -21.04
C ALA A 107 -11.37 9.96 -20.94
N GLN A 108 -10.55 10.15 -19.91
CA GLN A 108 -9.68 11.33 -19.79
C GLN A 108 -8.65 11.42 -20.93
N VAL A 109 -8.00 10.30 -21.27
CA VAL A 109 -7.03 10.29 -22.39
C VAL A 109 -7.74 10.52 -23.72
N ARG A 110 -8.94 9.95 -23.92
CA ARG A 110 -9.74 10.14 -25.14
C ARG A 110 -10.16 11.60 -25.34
N ALA A 111 -10.42 12.33 -24.25
CA ALA A 111 -10.82 13.74 -24.33
C ALA A 111 -9.68 14.66 -24.80
N ASP A 112 -8.42 14.30 -24.54
CA ASP A 112 -7.25 15.08 -24.96
C ASP A 112 -6.02 14.20 -25.22
N PRO A 113 -6.02 13.40 -26.32
CA PRO A 113 -4.95 12.42 -26.56
C PRO A 113 -3.59 13.07 -26.78
N GLN A 114 -3.56 14.27 -27.38
CA GLN A 114 -2.31 14.97 -27.68
C GLN A 114 -1.61 15.43 -26.40
N ARG A 115 -2.33 15.94 -25.41
CA ARG A 115 -1.73 16.30 -24.10
C ARG A 115 -1.02 15.11 -23.45
N PHE A 116 -1.63 13.93 -23.49
CA PHE A 116 -1.01 12.73 -22.94
C PHE A 116 0.17 12.27 -23.79
N ALA A 117 0.08 12.34 -25.12
CA ALA A 117 1.19 12.02 -26.02
C ALA A 117 2.40 12.93 -25.77
N ASP A 118 2.17 14.24 -25.65
CA ASP A 118 3.23 15.22 -25.37
C ASP A 118 3.85 14.99 -23.99
N ALA A 119 3.03 14.73 -22.96
CA ALA A 119 3.50 14.50 -21.60
C ALA A 119 4.26 13.17 -21.42
N HIS A 120 4.02 12.18 -22.29
CA HIS A 120 4.74 10.91 -22.30
C HIS A 120 5.88 10.85 -23.34
N ALA A 121 6.08 11.90 -24.14
CA ALA A 121 7.16 11.96 -25.11
C ALA A 121 8.52 11.83 -24.40
N GLY A 122 9.35 10.91 -24.87
CA GLY A 122 10.66 10.62 -24.27
C GLY A 122 10.63 9.71 -23.03
N HIS A 123 9.45 9.25 -22.56
CA HIS A 123 9.33 8.37 -21.39
C HIS A 123 9.45 6.87 -21.71
N ALA A 124 9.85 6.50 -22.93
CA ALA A 124 9.95 5.08 -23.35
C ALA A 124 10.80 4.24 -22.39
N GLY A 125 11.93 4.78 -21.92
CA GLY A 125 12.77 4.11 -20.94
C GLY A 125 12.08 3.89 -19.59
N LEU A 126 11.25 4.85 -19.13
CA LEU A 126 10.47 4.69 -17.91
C LEU A 126 9.42 3.59 -18.07
N HIS A 127 8.69 3.57 -19.19
CA HIS A 127 7.67 2.56 -19.44
C HIS A 127 8.25 1.14 -19.51
N GLU A 128 9.42 0.98 -20.12
CA GLU A 128 10.14 -0.30 -20.12
C GLU A 128 10.48 -0.74 -18.69
N ARG A 129 10.98 0.17 -17.84
CA ARG A 129 11.27 -0.14 -16.43
C ARG A 129 10.04 -0.52 -15.65
N LEU A 130 8.92 0.18 -15.84
CA LEU A 130 7.66 -0.13 -15.20
C LEU A 130 7.19 -1.54 -15.59
N ALA A 131 7.34 -1.93 -16.86
CA ALA A 131 7.00 -3.29 -17.31
C ALA A 131 7.87 -4.36 -16.62
N ARG A 132 9.19 -4.12 -16.49
CA ARG A 132 10.12 -5.05 -15.81
C ARG A 132 9.87 -5.21 -14.31
N MET A 133 9.07 -4.36 -13.67
CA MET A 133 8.70 -4.54 -12.27
C MET A 133 7.99 -5.88 -12.03
N ALA A 134 7.25 -6.37 -13.02
CA ALA A 134 6.55 -7.66 -12.93
C ALA A 134 7.50 -8.87 -12.96
N ASP A 135 8.81 -8.68 -13.13
CA ASP A 135 9.80 -9.77 -13.11
C ASP A 135 10.30 -10.08 -11.70
N TYR A 136 10.06 -9.20 -10.73
CA TYR A 136 10.55 -9.34 -9.36
C TYR A 136 9.49 -9.90 -8.41
N ASP A 137 9.94 -10.62 -7.38
CA ASP A 137 9.07 -11.34 -6.45
C ASP A 137 8.69 -10.53 -5.22
N ARG A 138 9.54 -9.55 -4.85
CA ARG A 138 9.44 -8.74 -3.63
C ARG A 138 10.00 -7.33 -3.83
N PHE A 139 9.58 -6.40 -2.98
CA PHE A 139 9.93 -4.97 -3.03
C PHE A 139 10.19 -4.36 -1.64
N ASP A 140 10.61 -5.15 -0.66
CA ASP A 140 10.98 -4.64 0.66
C ASP A 140 12.24 -3.77 0.60
N SER A 141 12.20 -2.70 1.37
CA SER A 141 13.30 -1.77 1.59
C SER A 141 14.42 -2.44 2.40
N PRO A 142 15.67 -2.41 1.91
CA PRO A 142 16.83 -2.85 2.67
C PRO A 142 17.32 -1.81 3.69
N PHE A 143 16.79 -0.58 3.65
CA PHE A 143 17.12 0.44 4.64
C PHE A 143 16.62 0.00 6.02
N ARG A 144 17.49 0.12 7.03
CA ARG A 144 17.15 -0.19 8.42
C ARG A 144 16.85 1.08 9.19
N PRO A 145 15.79 1.13 10.02
CA PRO A 145 15.55 2.28 10.86
C PRO A 145 16.76 2.64 11.72
N SER A 146 17.05 3.94 11.86
CA SER A 146 18.18 4.43 12.64
C SER A 146 17.77 5.65 13.45
N GLY A 147 17.68 5.47 14.77
CA GLY A 147 17.20 6.51 15.69
C GLY A 147 15.84 7.08 15.26
N SER A 148 15.73 8.41 15.26
CA SER A 148 14.52 9.14 14.87
C SER A 148 14.51 9.57 13.39
N GLU A 149 15.48 9.12 12.59
CA GLU A 149 15.60 9.54 11.19
C GLU A 149 14.50 8.90 10.33
N LEU A 150 13.94 9.69 9.41
CA LEU A 150 12.94 9.19 8.45
C LEU A 150 13.59 8.19 7.49
N LEU A 151 12.96 7.04 7.33
CA LEU A 151 13.44 6.00 6.42
C LEU A 151 13.41 6.51 4.97
N PRO A 152 14.48 6.32 4.18
CA PRO A 152 14.48 6.67 2.77
C PRO A 152 13.38 5.97 1.98
N LEU A 153 12.61 6.76 1.23
CA LEU A 153 11.50 6.29 0.41
C LEU A 153 11.80 6.45 -1.08
N PRO A 154 11.49 5.46 -1.93
CA PRO A 154 11.55 5.60 -3.37
C PRO A 154 10.74 6.79 -3.88
N ALA A 155 11.17 7.36 -5.00
CA ALA A 155 10.36 8.32 -5.74
C ALA A 155 9.17 7.58 -6.38
N TYR A 156 8.00 7.64 -5.73
CA TYR A 156 6.80 6.91 -6.17
C TYR A 156 6.05 7.55 -7.33
N ALA A 157 6.28 8.83 -7.62
CA ALA A 157 5.56 9.56 -8.66
C ALA A 157 5.58 8.85 -10.05
N PRO A 158 6.70 8.28 -10.52
CA PRO A 158 6.75 7.58 -11.81
C PRO A 158 5.95 6.26 -11.85
N LEU A 159 5.64 5.64 -10.70
CA LEU A 159 4.76 4.46 -10.70
C LEU A 159 3.35 4.79 -11.19
N LEU A 160 2.92 6.04 -10.99
CA LEU A 160 1.57 6.49 -11.28
C LEU A 160 1.35 6.87 -12.75
N ASP A 161 2.42 6.94 -13.55
CA ASP A 161 2.35 7.23 -14.98
C ASP A 161 1.89 6.05 -15.81
N GLY A 162 2.11 4.83 -15.31
CA GLY A 162 1.93 3.60 -16.09
C GLY A 162 0.52 3.49 -16.66
N ALA A 163 -0.51 3.82 -15.89
CA ALA A 163 -1.89 3.72 -16.35
C ALA A 163 -2.21 4.68 -17.51
N SER A 164 -1.75 5.93 -17.44
CA SER A 164 -1.96 6.91 -18.52
C SER A 164 -1.24 6.52 -19.80
N ALA A 165 -0.02 5.97 -19.68
CA ALA A 165 0.71 5.43 -20.82
C ALA A 165 -0.03 4.25 -21.48
N GLN A 166 -0.56 3.31 -20.68
CA GLN A 166 -1.32 2.18 -21.23
C GLN A 166 -2.66 2.62 -21.83
N ALA A 167 -3.35 3.59 -21.23
CA ALA A 167 -4.57 4.16 -21.81
C ALA A 167 -4.30 4.83 -23.16
N LEU A 168 -3.19 5.58 -23.27
CA LEU A 168 -2.77 6.18 -24.54
C LEU A 168 -2.41 5.13 -25.59
N ALA A 169 -1.62 4.12 -25.22
CA ALA A 169 -1.24 3.02 -26.12
C ALA A 169 -2.48 2.28 -26.67
N TYR A 170 -3.47 2.04 -25.81
CA TYR A 170 -4.75 1.44 -26.21
C TYR A 170 -5.47 2.28 -27.26
N LEU A 171 -5.60 3.60 -27.04
CA LEU A 171 -6.25 4.51 -27.99
C LEU A 171 -5.47 4.69 -29.30
N GLN A 172 -4.16 4.43 -29.28
CA GLN A 172 -3.30 4.41 -30.47
C GLN A 172 -3.33 3.08 -31.23
N GLY A 173 -4.09 2.09 -30.73
CA GLY A 173 -4.32 0.81 -31.40
C GLY A 173 -3.51 -0.37 -30.84
N ASP A 174 -2.64 -0.16 -29.86
CA ASP A 174 -1.94 -1.26 -29.16
C ASP A 174 -2.83 -1.85 -28.04
N VAL A 175 -3.93 -2.47 -28.45
CA VAL A 175 -4.93 -3.04 -27.55
C VAL A 175 -4.35 -4.16 -26.69
N ALA A 176 -3.63 -5.10 -27.32
CA ALA A 176 -3.09 -6.27 -26.63
C ALA A 176 -1.97 -5.87 -25.65
N GLY A 177 -1.04 -5.00 -26.09
CA GLY A 177 0.04 -4.50 -25.25
C GLY A 177 -0.47 -3.68 -24.06
N ALA A 178 -1.50 -2.85 -24.26
CA ALA A 178 -2.09 -2.05 -23.19
C ALA A 178 -2.76 -2.89 -22.08
N ILE A 179 -3.50 -3.93 -22.49
CA ILE A 179 -4.13 -4.87 -21.57
C ILE A 179 -3.05 -5.68 -20.84
N GLU A 180 -2.07 -6.22 -21.56
CA GLU A 180 -0.97 -6.99 -20.96
C GLU A 180 -0.16 -6.16 -19.96
N GLY A 181 0.23 -4.94 -20.34
CA GLY A 181 0.96 -4.02 -19.49
C GLY A 181 0.20 -3.66 -18.22
N SER A 182 -1.12 -3.45 -18.32
CA SER A 182 -1.96 -3.19 -17.14
C SER A 182 -2.08 -4.41 -16.22
N CYS A 183 -2.19 -5.62 -16.77
CA CYS A 183 -2.17 -6.85 -15.98
C CYS A 183 -0.81 -7.06 -15.27
N SER A 184 0.29 -6.78 -15.95
CA SER A 184 1.63 -6.83 -15.37
C SER A 184 1.80 -5.81 -14.23
N ALA A 185 1.27 -4.59 -14.39
CA ALA A 185 1.25 -3.60 -13.33
C ALA A 185 0.39 -4.02 -12.11
N VAL A 186 -0.76 -4.67 -12.33
CA VAL A 186 -1.55 -5.26 -11.24
C VAL A 186 -0.74 -6.33 -10.48
N ARG A 187 -0.02 -7.21 -11.18
CA ARG A 187 0.85 -8.22 -10.53
C ARG A 187 1.95 -7.59 -9.70
N PHE A 188 2.63 -6.58 -10.26
CA PHE A 188 3.62 -5.78 -9.52
C PHE A 188 3.00 -5.16 -8.26
N GLY A 189 1.88 -4.45 -8.40
CA GLY A 189 1.21 -3.77 -7.30
C GLY A 189 0.80 -4.73 -6.18
N ARG A 190 0.27 -5.92 -6.52
CA ARG A 190 -0.06 -6.99 -5.54
C ARG A 190 1.17 -7.46 -4.76
N ARG A 191 2.30 -7.67 -5.45
CA ARG A 191 3.56 -8.04 -4.77
C ARG A 191 4.06 -6.94 -3.86
N MET A 192 3.97 -5.68 -4.30
CA MET A 192 4.36 -4.52 -3.49
C MET A 192 3.45 -4.34 -2.26
N MET A 193 2.13 -4.55 -2.39
CA MET A 193 1.19 -4.54 -1.26
C MET A 193 1.60 -5.52 -0.17
N ARG A 194 1.95 -6.75 -0.58
CA ARG A 194 2.31 -7.86 0.30
C ARG A 194 3.72 -7.72 0.91
N THR A 195 4.69 -7.30 0.11
CA THR A 195 6.12 -7.36 0.46
C THR A 195 6.74 -6.00 0.81
N GLY A 196 6.00 -4.90 0.66
CA GLY A 196 6.47 -3.57 1.06
C GLY A 196 6.88 -3.55 2.53
N SER A 197 7.98 -2.86 2.82
CA SER A 197 8.53 -2.77 4.19
C SER A 197 7.78 -1.79 5.05
N THR A 198 7.08 -0.82 4.45
CA THR A 198 6.38 0.23 5.17
C THR A 198 4.91 0.29 4.73
N LEU A 199 4.10 1.00 5.52
CA LEU A 199 2.72 1.27 5.13
C LEU A 199 2.63 2.04 3.82
N VAL A 200 3.54 2.98 3.58
CA VAL A 200 3.54 3.76 2.33
C VAL A 200 3.81 2.86 1.12
N ASP A 201 4.74 1.90 1.22
CA ASP A 201 5.03 0.95 0.14
C ASP A 201 3.78 0.13 -0.20
N SER A 202 3.12 -0.41 0.83
CA SER A 202 1.91 -1.22 0.66
C SER A 202 0.77 -0.40 0.05
N MET A 203 0.60 0.85 0.49
CA MET A 203 -0.40 1.76 -0.06
C MET A 203 -0.12 2.17 -1.51
N MET A 204 1.15 2.28 -1.92
CA MET A 204 1.49 2.53 -3.32
C MET A 204 1.22 1.32 -4.20
N GLY A 205 1.53 0.11 -3.72
CA GLY A 205 1.09 -1.12 -4.39
C GLY A 205 -0.43 -1.14 -4.60
N ALA A 206 -1.20 -0.81 -3.56
CA ALA A 206 -2.66 -0.75 -3.62
C ALA A 206 -3.19 0.34 -4.57
N ALA A 207 -2.49 1.46 -4.70
CA ALA A 207 -2.81 2.50 -5.68
C ALA A 207 -2.60 1.98 -7.11
N VAL A 208 -1.45 1.35 -7.39
CA VAL A 208 -1.15 0.78 -8.71
C VAL A 208 -2.19 -0.28 -9.10
N VAL A 209 -2.53 -1.21 -8.20
CA VAL A 209 -3.56 -2.23 -8.47
C VAL A 209 -4.89 -1.59 -8.81
N ARG A 210 -5.39 -0.64 -8.01
CA ARG A 210 -6.70 -0.03 -8.27
C ARG A 210 -6.73 0.77 -9.56
N THR A 211 -5.69 1.55 -9.84
CA THR A 211 -5.65 2.37 -11.07
C THR A 211 -5.62 1.49 -12.31
N HIS A 212 -4.80 0.44 -12.33
CA HIS A 212 -4.75 -0.46 -13.49
C HIS A 212 -5.97 -1.40 -13.57
N ALA A 213 -6.58 -1.79 -12.45
CA ALA A 213 -7.83 -2.56 -12.47
C ALA A 213 -8.99 -1.74 -13.06
N ALA A 214 -9.11 -0.46 -12.69
CA ALA A 214 -10.11 0.44 -13.28
C ALA A 214 -9.88 0.60 -14.79
N LEU A 215 -8.64 0.88 -15.21
CA LEU A 215 -8.29 0.99 -16.62
C LEU A 215 -8.56 -0.31 -17.40
N LEU A 216 -8.24 -1.47 -16.83
CA LEU A 216 -8.59 -2.77 -17.42
C LEU A 216 -10.10 -2.91 -17.62
N GLY A 217 -10.90 -2.49 -16.63
CA GLY A 217 -12.35 -2.48 -16.75
C GLY A 217 -12.84 -1.64 -17.94
N GLU A 218 -12.30 -0.43 -18.07
CA GLU A 218 -12.60 0.51 -19.17
C GLU A 218 -12.18 -0.05 -20.54
N MET A 219 -10.97 -0.62 -20.64
CA MET A 219 -10.48 -1.21 -21.89
C MET A 219 -11.28 -2.46 -22.28
N LEU A 220 -11.67 -3.29 -21.30
CA LEU A 220 -12.35 -4.55 -21.58
C LEU A 220 -13.79 -4.35 -22.05
N VAL A 221 -14.52 -3.33 -21.59
CA VAL A 221 -15.90 -3.08 -22.06
C VAL A 221 -15.97 -2.71 -23.54
N GLU A 222 -14.89 -2.14 -24.09
CA GLU A 222 -14.76 -1.81 -25.51
C GLU A 222 -14.40 -3.04 -26.38
N GLN A 223 -14.02 -4.16 -25.77
CA GLN A 223 -13.70 -5.41 -26.47
C GLN A 223 -14.92 -6.32 -26.60
N SER A 224 -14.80 -7.39 -27.37
CA SER A 224 -15.82 -8.45 -27.37
C SER A 224 -15.89 -9.11 -25.97
N PRO A 225 -17.06 -9.65 -25.57
CA PRO A 225 -17.19 -10.44 -24.33
C PRO A 225 -16.22 -11.64 -24.25
N ASP A 226 -15.91 -12.21 -25.42
CA ASP A 226 -15.04 -13.38 -25.57
C ASP A 226 -13.57 -13.03 -25.82
N TYR A 227 -13.17 -11.78 -25.59
CA TYR A 227 -11.79 -11.34 -25.74
C TYR A 227 -10.82 -12.25 -24.96
N ALA A 228 -9.88 -12.85 -25.68
CA ALA A 228 -8.85 -13.70 -25.10
C ALA A 228 -7.82 -12.85 -24.36
N LEU A 229 -7.75 -13.01 -23.05
CA LEU A 229 -6.80 -12.26 -22.23
C LEU A 229 -5.37 -12.78 -22.44
N PRO A 230 -4.37 -11.88 -22.49
CA PRO A 230 -2.96 -12.26 -22.43
C PRO A 230 -2.63 -13.10 -21.20
N VAL A 231 -1.65 -14.01 -21.30
CA VAL A 231 -1.23 -14.91 -20.21
C VAL A 231 -0.96 -14.19 -18.88
N PRO A 232 -0.28 -13.01 -18.84
CA PRO A 232 -0.06 -12.30 -17.59
C PRO A 232 -1.34 -11.89 -16.84
N CYS A 233 -2.48 -11.79 -17.52
CA CYS A 233 -3.76 -11.43 -16.92
C CYS A 233 -4.39 -12.55 -16.10
N GLU A 234 -4.08 -13.82 -16.39
CA GLU A 234 -4.69 -14.95 -15.68
C GLU A 234 -4.43 -14.87 -14.17
N ALA A 235 -3.16 -14.65 -13.79
CA ALA A 235 -2.78 -14.46 -12.41
C ALA A 235 -3.25 -13.10 -11.87
N ALA A 236 -3.12 -12.03 -12.67
CA ALA A 236 -3.44 -10.66 -12.27
C ALA A 236 -4.89 -10.50 -11.80
N LEU A 237 -5.81 -11.19 -12.47
CA LEU A 237 -7.25 -11.06 -12.24
C LEU A 237 -7.82 -12.06 -11.22
N GLN A 238 -7.01 -12.97 -10.67
CA GLN A 238 -7.49 -13.81 -9.56
C GLN A 238 -7.86 -12.95 -8.34
N PRO A 239 -8.92 -13.31 -7.59
CA PRO A 239 -9.23 -12.66 -6.31
C PRO A 239 -8.00 -12.62 -5.40
N LEU A 240 -7.79 -11.49 -4.73
CA LEU A 240 -6.72 -11.38 -3.75
C LEU A 240 -7.06 -12.24 -2.52
N ASP A 241 -6.11 -13.06 -2.10
CA ASP A 241 -6.26 -13.82 -0.86
C ASP A 241 -6.02 -12.92 0.38
N ALA A 242 -6.23 -13.48 1.58
CA ALA A 242 -6.03 -12.76 2.84
C ALA A 242 -4.56 -12.36 3.08
N ASN A 243 -3.60 -13.10 2.54
CA ASN A 243 -2.18 -12.80 2.69
C ASN A 243 -1.76 -11.62 1.80
N GLU A 244 -2.27 -11.55 0.57
CA GLU A 244 -2.04 -10.43 -0.35
C GLU A 244 -2.68 -9.12 0.15
N GLN A 245 -3.77 -9.22 0.90
CA GLN A 245 -4.43 -8.08 1.53
C GLN A 245 -3.80 -7.67 2.88
N SER A 246 -2.96 -8.54 3.46
CA SER A 246 -2.46 -8.36 4.81
C SER A 246 -1.56 -7.14 4.93
N LEU A 247 -1.76 -6.36 6.00
CA LEU A 247 -0.89 -5.24 6.37
C LEU A 247 0.14 -5.63 7.43
N CYS A 248 0.24 -6.91 7.82
CA CYS A 248 1.16 -7.31 8.89
C CYS A 248 2.61 -6.91 8.61
N GLN A 249 3.13 -7.19 7.40
CA GLN A 249 4.52 -6.85 7.05
C GLN A 249 4.76 -5.34 7.08
N ALA A 250 3.81 -4.54 6.57
CA ALA A 250 3.87 -3.09 6.66
C ALA A 250 3.87 -2.61 8.12
N MET A 251 2.99 -3.14 8.96
CA MET A 251 2.89 -2.78 10.38
C MET A 251 4.14 -3.21 11.19
N GLN A 252 4.79 -4.31 10.80
CA GLN A 252 6.08 -4.71 11.36
C GLN A 252 7.17 -3.66 11.07
N GLY A 253 7.19 -3.08 9.87
CA GLY A 253 8.10 -1.99 9.54
C GLY A 253 7.79 -0.69 10.27
N GLU A 254 6.51 -0.31 10.37
CA GLU A 254 6.09 0.86 11.18
C GLU A 254 6.51 0.69 12.65
N PHE A 255 6.34 -0.51 13.20
CA PHE A 255 6.81 -0.83 14.55
C PHE A 255 8.33 -0.74 14.66
N ALA A 256 9.09 -1.27 13.69
CA ALA A 256 10.55 -1.22 13.69
C ALA A 256 11.09 0.22 13.66
N MET A 257 10.45 1.12 12.90
CA MET A 257 10.80 2.55 12.89
C MET A 257 10.56 3.21 14.26
N ASN A 258 9.38 2.99 14.83
CA ASN A 258 9.06 3.49 16.17
C ASN A 258 10.00 2.92 17.24
N LYS A 259 10.37 1.64 17.12
CA LYS A 259 11.29 0.98 18.04
C LYS A 259 12.66 1.64 18.02
N ALA A 260 13.23 1.88 16.85
CA ALA A 260 14.52 2.56 16.71
C ALA A 260 14.50 3.98 17.32
N ALA A 261 13.40 4.72 17.12
CA ALA A 261 13.24 6.07 17.68
C ALA A 261 13.15 6.06 19.22
N VAL A 262 12.39 5.11 19.80
CA VAL A 262 12.29 4.93 21.26
C VAL A 262 13.62 4.49 21.85
N GLU A 263 14.33 3.57 21.20
CA GLU A 263 15.64 3.09 21.67
C GLU A 263 16.69 4.20 21.67
N ALA A 264 16.73 5.04 20.63
CA ALA A 264 17.61 6.22 20.61
C ALA A 264 17.23 7.24 21.69
N SER A 265 15.92 7.48 21.89
CA SER A 265 15.43 8.42 22.90
C SER A 265 15.67 7.97 24.35
N THR A 266 15.92 6.68 24.58
CA THR A 266 16.16 6.09 25.92
C THR A 266 17.65 5.85 26.23
N GLN A 267 18.58 6.46 25.47
CA GLN A 267 20.02 6.30 25.73
C GLN A 267 20.51 7.05 26.98
N THR A 268 19.88 8.16 27.37
CA THR A 268 20.31 8.96 28.54
C THR A 268 19.56 8.57 29.82
N ALA A 269 20.20 8.72 30.99
CA ALA A 269 19.57 8.41 32.27
C ALA A 269 18.35 9.30 32.56
N GLY A 270 18.40 10.59 32.20
CA GLY A 270 17.31 11.53 32.42
C GLY A 270 16.06 11.21 31.60
N SER A 271 16.21 10.82 30.33
CA SER A 271 15.06 10.46 29.49
C SER A 271 14.36 9.19 29.96
N ARG A 272 15.09 8.21 30.51
CA ARG A 272 14.53 6.95 31.05
C ARG A 272 13.54 7.13 32.21
N LEU A 273 13.61 8.27 32.92
CA LEU A 273 12.69 8.60 34.02
C LEU A 273 11.27 8.95 33.53
N LEU A 274 11.17 9.50 32.32
CA LEU A 274 9.91 9.97 31.71
C LEU A 274 9.47 9.10 30.52
N LEU A 275 10.37 8.27 30.01
CA LEU A 275 10.17 7.36 28.88
C LEU A 275 10.60 5.94 29.27
N ASP A 276 9.63 5.10 29.58
CA ASP A 276 9.82 3.67 29.79
C ASP A 276 9.81 2.96 28.42
N ARG A 277 10.95 2.38 28.03
CA ARG A 277 11.10 1.71 26.74
C ARG A 277 10.05 0.63 26.53
N ASP A 278 9.98 -0.35 27.42
CA ASP A 278 9.19 -1.56 27.20
C ASP A 278 7.69 -1.27 27.25
N HIS A 279 7.27 -0.39 28.16
CA HIS A 279 5.90 0.10 28.21
C HIS A 279 5.53 0.93 26.98
N THR A 280 6.44 1.75 26.47
CA THR A 280 6.19 2.53 25.25
C THR A 280 6.07 1.62 24.04
N LEU A 281 7.01 0.68 23.85
CA LEU A 281 6.97 -0.29 22.76
C LEU A 281 5.71 -1.15 22.82
N ALA A 282 5.28 -1.60 24.01
CA ALA A 282 4.05 -2.35 24.17
C ALA A 282 2.79 -1.56 23.79
N ARG A 283 2.76 -0.24 24.04
CA ARG A 283 1.63 0.62 23.63
C ARG A 283 1.63 0.83 22.12
N ILE A 284 2.79 1.11 21.54
CA ILE A 284 2.96 1.25 20.09
C ILE A 284 2.58 -0.06 19.40
N ALA A 285 3.00 -1.21 19.94
CA ALA A 285 2.62 -2.52 19.44
C ALA A 285 1.10 -2.73 19.44
N GLY A 286 0.39 -2.23 20.45
CA GLY A 286 -1.09 -2.26 20.47
C GLY A 286 -1.75 -1.51 19.30
N ASN A 287 -1.11 -0.48 18.75
CA ASN A 287 -1.61 0.28 17.59
C ASN A 287 -1.46 -0.49 16.26
N PHE A 288 -0.55 -1.47 16.20
CA PHE A 288 -0.12 -2.15 14.98
C PHE A 288 -0.45 -3.65 14.97
N GLY A 289 -0.45 -4.29 16.14
CA GLY A 289 -0.51 -5.74 16.30
C GLY A 289 -1.78 -6.38 15.74
N TRP A 290 -2.88 -5.62 15.64
CA TRP A 290 -4.12 -6.07 15.03
C TRP A 290 -3.93 -6.63 13.62
N ALA A 291 -2.97 -6.11 12.84
CA ALA A 291 -2.73 -6.55 11.45
C ALA A 291 -2.07 -7.93 11.36
N CYS A 292 -1.38 -8.37 12.42
CA CYS A 292 -0.63 -9.63 12.45
C CYS A 292 -1.37 -10.76 13.19
N ARG A 293 -2.50 -10.47 13.83
CA ARG A 293 -3.28 -11.48 14.57
C ARG A 293 -4.08 -12.37 13.59
N PRO A 294 -4.37 -13.63 13.94
CA PRO A 294 -5.21 -14.51 13.11
C PRO A 294 -6.58 -13.92 12.75
N ALA A 295 -7.17 -13.12 13.65
CA ALA A 295 -8.44 -12.45 13.43
C ALA A 295 -8.42 -11.51 12.21
N ALA A 296 -7.26 -10.90 11.86
CA ALA A 296 -7.14 -10.11 10.65
C ALA A 296 -7.25 -10.98 9.40
N ALA A 297 -6.57 -12.14 9.33
CA ALA A 297 -6.68 -13.04 8.19
C ALA A 297 -8.12 -13.56 8.00
N THR A 298 -8.81 -13.92 9.08
CA THR A 298 -10.23 -14.31 9.03
C THR A 298 -11.12 -13.18 8.51
N ALA A 299 -10.91 -11.95 9.00
CA ALA A 299 -11.68 -10.79 8.57
C ALA A 299 -11.43 -10.44 7.09
N LEU A 300 -10.19 -10.55 6.61
CA LEU A 300 -9.84 -10.34 5.20
C LEU A 300 -10.47 -11.40 4.30
N ALA A 301 -10.42 -12.67 4.68
CA ALA A 301 -11.03 -13.76 3.93
C ALA A 301 -12.56 -13.64 3.83
N ALA A 302 -13.21 -13.20 4.92
CA ALA A 302 -14.66 -12.95 4.95
C ALA A 302 -15.06 -11.57 4.39
N ASP A 303 -14.09 -10.77 3.94
CA ASP A 303 -14.29 -9.41 3.46
C ASP A 303 -15.06 -8.50 4.44
N VAL A 304 -14.86 -8.65 5.75
CA VAL A 304 -15.46 -7.82 6.82
C VAL A 304 -14.46 -6.80 7.36
N PRO A 305 -14.88 -5.67 7.99
CA PRO A 305 -13.93 -4.67 8.48
C PRO A 305 -12.84 -5.28 9.37
N LEU A 306 -11.59 -4.89 9.14
CA LEU A 306 -10.48 -5.30 10.02
C LEU A 306 -10.70 -4.76 11.45
N PRO A 307 -10.39 -5.55 12.50
CA PRO A 307 -10.57 -5.17 13.90
C PRO A 307 -9.43 -4.24 14.37
N VAL A 308 -9.32 -3.06 13.75
CA VAL A 308 -8.32 -2.05 14.11
C VAL A 308 -8.59 -1.59 15.54
N SER A 309 -7.57 -1.71 16.39
CA SER A 309 -7.71 -1.33 17.80
C SER A 309 -7.66 0.19 17.95
N PRO A 310 -8.54 0.80 18.76
CA PRO A 310 -8.43 2.21 19.08
C PRO A 310 -7.14 2.47 19.88
N PRO A 311 -6.56 3.68 19.78
CA PRO A 311 -5.39 4.03 20.58
C PRO A 311 -5.70 3.93 22.06
N LEU A 312 -4.76 3.37 22.83
CA LEU A 312 -4.90 3.23 24.27
C LEU A 312 -4.88 4.62 24.93
N GLY A 313 -5.89 4.92 25.76
CA GLY A 313 -5.94 6.12 26.59
C GLY A 313 -4.94 6.11 27.74
N TRP A 314 -4.90 7.19 28.52
CA TRP A 314 -4.05 7.29 29.71
C TRP A 314 -4.43 6.21 30.74
N ASP A 315 -3.43 5.52 31.30
CA ASP A 315 -3.59 4.52 32.36
C ASP A 315 -2.49 4.66 33.43
N VAL A 316 -2.54 3.81 34.46
CA VAL A 316 -1.62 3.88 35.61
C VAL A 316 -0.14 3.84 35.21
N ARG A 317 0.21 3.19 34.09
CA ARG A 317 1.59 3.06 33.60
C ARG A 317 2.13 4.37 33.02
N CYS A 318 1.25 5.30 32.68
CA CYS A 318 1.64 6.62 32.17
C CYS A 318 2.24 7.51 33.25
N MET A 319 2.08 7.20 34.55
CA MET A 319 2.70 7.99 35.62
C MET A 319 4.23 7.91 35.58
N ALA A 320 4.78 6.73 35.28
CA ALA A 320 6.22 6.52 35.08
C ALA A 320 6.65 6.50 33.61
N ASN A 321 5.71 6.76 32.69
CA ASN A 321 5.94 6.80 31.25
C ASN A 321 5.13 7.92 30.54
N PRO A 322 5.15 9.17 31.03
CA PRO A 322 4.32 10.23 30.44
C PRO A 322 4.68 10.50 28.98
N LEU A 323 5.97 10.53 28.64
CA LEU A 323 6.40 10.77 27.26
C LEU A 323 6.00 9.59 26.35
N GLY A 324 6.15 8.35 26.81
CA GLY A 324 5.74 7.19 26.03
C GLY A 324 4.24 7.12 25.77
N CYS A 325 3.42 7.54 26.74
CA CYS A 325 1.98 7.65 26.54
C CYS A 325 1.60 8.75 25.55
N THR A 326 2.27 9.90 25.57
CA THR A 326 2.06 10.95 24.56
C THR A 326 2.52 10.49 23.18
N LEU A 327 3.72 9.91 23.05
CA LEU A 327 4.27 9.45 21.78
C LEU A 327 3.41 8.35 21.14
N SER A 328 2.97 7.36 21.92
CA SER A 328 2.08 6.30 21.42
C SER A 328 0.70 6.81 21.00
N ALA A 329 0.22 7.91 21.57
CA ALA A 329 -1.01 8.57 21.13
C ALA A 329 -0.83 9.35 19.82
N ILE A 330 0.34 9.98 19.59
CA ILE A 330 0.66 10.67 18.33
C ILE A 330 0.87 9.66 17.20
N ALA A 331 1.56 8.55 17.47
CA ALA A 331 1.82 7.47 16.50
C ALA A 331 0.59 6.60 16.19
N GLY A 332 -0.55 6.90 16.81
CA GLY A 332 -1.79 6.15 16.70
C GLY A 332 -2.89 6.78 15.85
N PRO A 333 -2.67 7.59 14.78
CA PRO A 333 -3.78 7.91 13.90
C PRO A 333 -4.43 6.59 13.46
N SER A 334 -5.77 6.56 13.43
CA SER A 334 -6.51 5.33 13.16
C SER A 334 -6.04 4.76 11.82
N TYR A 335 -5.41 3.57 11.84
CA TYR A 335 -4.98 2.86 10.63
C TYR A 335 -6.17 2.30 9.83
N ALA A 336 -7.41 2.49 10.30
CA ALA A 336 -8.63 2.01 9.68
C ALA A 336 -8.80 2.45 8.21
N PRO A 337 -8.49 3.69 7.79
CA PRO A 337 -8.57 4.08 6.38
C PRO A 337 -7.58 3.31 5.50
N TYR A 338 -6.40 2.94 6.02
CA TYR A 338 -5.41 2.16 5.27
C TYR A 338 -5.81 0.68 5.17
N ALA A 339 -6.30 0.11 6.28
CA ALA A 339 -6.94 -1.20 6.28
C ALA A 339 -8.06 -1.28 5.23
N ALA A 340 -8.95 -0.28 5.25
CA ALA A 340 -10.06 -0.20 4.31
C ALA A 340 -9.60 -0.09 2.84
N ARG A 341 -8.54 0.68 2.56
CA ARG A 341 -7.94 0.76 1.21
C ARG A 341 -7.40 -0.58 0.71
N SER A 342 -6.81 -1.40 1.57
CA SER A 342 -6.37 -2.76 1.20
C SER A 342 -7.57 -3.63 0.80
N GLN A 343 -8.63 -3.63 1.61
CA GLN A 343 -9.85 -4.39 1.32
C GLN A 343 -10.59 -3.87 0.07
N ASP A 344 -10.60 -2.55 -0.15
CA ASP A 344 -11.18 -1.94 -1.35
C ASP A 344 -10.39 -2.31 -2.62
N THR A 345 -9.09 -2.53 -2.49
CA THR A 345 -8.26 -3.04 -3.59
C THR A 345 -8.65 -4.47 -3.98
N ALA A 346 -8.86 -5.35 -2.99
CA ALA A 346 -9.36 -6.69 -3.25
C ALA A 346 -10.79 -6.69 -3.82
N ALA A 347 -11.66 -5.79 -3.35
CA ALA A 347 -13.00 -5.62 -3.95
C ALA A 347 -12.95 -5.14 -5.39
N MET A 348 -12.03 -4.25 -5.75
CA MET A 348 -11.86 -3.78 -7.13
C MET A 348 -11.48 -4.93 -8.08
N ILE A 349 -10.58 -5.82 -7.66
CA ILE A 349 -10.21 -7.01 -8.46
C ILE A 349 -11.38 -8.00 -8.57
N ARG A 350 -12.14 -8.21 -7.48
CA ARG A 350 -13.37 -9.03 -7.56
C ARG A 350 -14.42 -8.42 -8.49
N LEU A 351 -14.62 -7.10 -8.44
CA LEU A 351 -15.51 -6.39 -9.36
C LEU A 351 -15.07 -6.52 -10.82
N LEU A 352 -13.77 -6.43 -11.10
CA LEU A 352 -13.23 -6.62 -12.45
C LEU A 352 -13.48 -8.05 -12.97
N GLY A 353 -13.24 -9.06 -12.13
CA GLY A 353 -13.56 -10.45 -12.47
C GLY A 353 -15.06 -10.69 -12.68
N ALA A 354 -15.90 -10.10 -11.82
CA ALA A 354 -17.36 -10.16 -11.94
C ALA A 354 -17.86 -9.47 -13.22
N GLN A 355 -17.35 -8.29 -13.54
CA GLN A 355 -17.66 -7.54 -14.76
C GLN A 355 -17.34 -8.38 -16.00
N ARG A 356 -16.16 -9.00 -16.06
CA ARG A 356 -15.78 -9.88 -17.16
C ARG A 356 -16.73 -11.07 -17.28
N TRP A 357 -17.05 -11.74 -16.17
CA TRP A 357 -17.97 -12.87 -16.18
C TRP A 357 -19.38 -12.48 -16.64
N LEU A 358 -19.90 -11.35 -16.15
CA LEU A 358 -21.23 -10.82 -16.49
C LEU A 358 -21.35 -10.52 -17.99
N ARG A 359 -20.31 -9.94 -18.59
CA ARG A 359 -20.31 -9.63 -20.03
C ARG A 359 -20.47 -10.87 -20.90
N GLN A 360 -20.05 -12.03 -20.40
CA GLN A 360 -20.18 -13.34 -21.07
C GLN A 360 -21.54 -14.01 -20.83
N GLN A 361 -22.41 -13.45 -19.98
CA GLN A 361 -23.71 -14.03 -19.68
C GLN A 361 -24.78 -13.53 -20.66
N PRO A 362 -25.75 -14.40 -21.03
CA PRO A 362 -26.93 -13.96 -21.74
C PRO A 362 -27.91 -13.25 -20.79
N GLY A 363 -28.64 -12.27 -21.31
CA GLY A 363 -29.76 -11.61 -20.62
C GLY A 363 -29.35 -10.38 -19.79
N PRO A 364 -30.28 -9.86 -18.96
CA PRO A 364 -30.05 -8.71 -18.09
C PRO A 364 -28.95 -8.97 -17.05
N ALA A 365 -28.15 -7.94 -16.75
CA ALA A 365 -26.98 -8.06 -15.87
C ALA A 365 -27.36 -8.36 -14.40
N ASP A 366 -28.49 -7.83 -13.94
CA ASP A 366 -29.07 -8.06 -12.61
C ASP A 366 -29.51 -9.52 -12.41
N GLU A 367 -30.17 -10.13 -13.42
CA GLU A 367 -30.52 -11.55 -13.39
C GLU A 367 -29.27 -12.45 -13.42
N ALA A 368 -28.28 -12.09 -14.25
CA ALA A 368 -27.01 -12.80 -14.30
C ALA A 368 -26.25 -12.72 -12.97
N LEU A 369 -26.31 -11.58 -12.28
CA LEU A 369 -25.61 -11.36 -11.01
C LEU A 369 -26.00 -12.37 -9.92
N ALA A 370 -27.25 -12.83 -9.90
CA ALA A 370 -27.71 -13.88 -8.98
C ALA A 370 -26.94 -15.21 -9.14
N ARG A 371 -26.36 -15.44 -10.33
CA ARG A 371 -25.57 -16.63 -10.68
C ARG A 371 -24.05 -16.40 -10.64
N LEU A 372 -23.59 -15.24 -10.17
CA LEU A 372 -22.17 -14.87 -10.12
C LEU A 372 -21.32 -15.99 -9.49
N PRO A 373 -20.17 -16.42 -10.03
CA PRO A 373 -19.36 -17.46 -9.40
C PRO A 373 -18.89 -17.08 -7.98
N ALA A 374 -18.79 -18.08 -7.10
CA ALA A 374 -18.48 -17.87 -5.67
C ALA A 374 -17.18 -17.06 -5.44
N GLN A 375 -16.16 -17.28 -6.28
CA GLN A 375 -14.88 -16.56 -6.19
C GLN A 375 -14.98 -15.04 -6.41
N TRP A 376 -16.06 -14.55 -7.03
CA TRP A 376 -16.30 -13.13 -7.25
C TRP A 376 -17.32 -12.53 -6.27
N ARG A 377 -17.96 -13.38 -5.44
CA ARG A 377 -18.92 -12.94 -4.42
C ARG A 377 -18.20 -12.45 -3.16
N SER A 378 -18.93 -11.71 -2.35
CA SER A 378 -18.60 -11.44 -0.94
C SER A 378 -19.90 -11.41 -0.16
N ASP A 379 -19.94 -12.16 0.94
CA ASP A 379 -21.11 -12.21 1.81
C ASP A 379 -21.30 -10.90 2.60
N ALA A 380 -20.24 -10.09 2.71
CA ALA A 380 -20.24 -8.82 3.42
C ALA A 380 -20.49 -7.61 2.51
N ARG A 381 -20.18 -7.73 1.21
CA ARG A 381 -20.24 -6.66 0.23
C ARG A 381 -20.75 -7.20 -1.11
N THR A 382 -22.07 -7.32 -1.21
CA THR A 382 -22.74 -7.80 -2.41
C THR A 382 -22.61 -6.77 -3.54
N PRO A 383 -22.10 -7.15 -4.72
CA PRO A 383 -22.11 -6.28 -5.88
C PRO A 383 -23.54 -6.01 -6.35
N GLU A 384 -23.78 -4.85 -6.95
CA GLU A 384 -25.06 -4.45 -7.53
C GLU A 384 -24.83 -3.73 -8.87
N VAL A 385 -25.85 -3.70 -9.72
CA VAL A 385 -25.83 -2.89 -10.95
C VAL A 385 -26.30 -1.48 -10.60
N SER A 386 -25.61 -0.45 -11.07
CA SER A 386 -25.99 0.95 -10.87
C SER A 386 -27.38 1.23 -11.46
N ALA A 387 -28.06 2.26 -10.94
CA ALA A 387 -29.43 2.59 -11.35
C ALA A 387 -29.58 2.90 -12.85
N ASP A 388 -28.53 3.40 -13.49
CA ASP A 388 -28.46 3.66 -14.94
C ASP A 388 -28.04 2.44 -15.78
N GLY A 389 -27.75 1.30 -15.14
CA GLY A 389 -27.30 0.08 -15.79
C GLY A 389 -25.89 0.15 -16.39
N ARG A 390 -25.12 1.21 -16.12
CA ARG A 390 -23.80 1.44 -16.73
C ARG A 390 -22.65 0.83 -15.95
N TYR A 391 -22.81 0.60 -14.65
CA TYR A 391 -21.73 0.15 -13.77
C TYR A 391 -22.15 -1.06 -12.93
N LEU A 392 -21.20 -1.95 -12.67
CA LEU A 392 -21.23 -2.88 -11.56
C LEU A 392 -20.52 -2.22 -10.38
N GLN A 393 -21.15 -2.16 -9.21
CA GLN A 393 -20.64 -1.40 -8.09
C GLN A 393 -20.77 -2.12 -6.76
N VAL A 394 -19.93 -1.74 -5.80
CA VAL A 394 -19.97 -2.24 -4.42
C VAL A 394 -19.64 -1.13 -3.45
N LEU A 395 -20.19 -1.18 -2.23
CA LEU A 395 -19.89 -0.21 -1.19
C LEU A 395 -18.39 -0.21 -0.85
N ARG A 396 -17.83 1.00 -0.86
CA ARG A 396 -16.47 1.27 -0.42
C ARG A 396 -16.38 1.16 1.10
N ARG A 397 -15.26 0.65 1.61
CA ARG A 397 -14.94 0.70 3.05
C ARG A 397 -14.19 1.97 3.44
N GLY A 398 -13.24 2.40 2.61
CA GLY A 398 -12.41 3.57 2.86
C GLY A 398 -13.16 4.88 2.63
N PRO A 399 -12.60 6.02 3.05
CA PRO A 399 -13.16 7.31 2.70
C PRO A 399 -13.15 7.52 1.18
N ALA A 400 -14.23 8.11 0.66
CA ALA A 400 -14.26 8.66 -0.69
C ALA A 400 -13.24 9.80 -0.82
N ARG A 401 -12.55 9.90 -1.96
CA ARG A 401 -11.83 11.15 -2.29
C ARG A 401 -12.83 12.18 -2.78
N GLU A 402 -12.40 13.44 -2.83
CA GLU A 402 -13.20 14.51 -3.41
C GLU A 402 -13.63 14.15 -4.85
N GLY A 403 -14.92 14.23 -5.13
CA GLY A 403 -15.51 13.85 -6.43
C GLY A 403 -15.82 12.35 -6.62
N GLU A 404 -15.41 11.47 -5.71
CA GLU A 404 -15.78 10.05 -5.75
C GLU A 404 -17.08 9.78 -4.97
N GLY A 405 -17.88 8.84 -5.47
CA GLY A 405 -19.08 8.37 -4.78
C GLY A 405 -18.79 7.37 -3.65
N PRO A 406 -19.84 6.90 -2.95
CA PRO A 406 -19.72 5.90 -1.88
C PRO A 406 -19.40 4.48 -2.41
N HIS A 407 -19.40 4.29 -3.72
CA HIS A 407 -19.17 3.01 -4.36
C HIS A 407 -17.78 2.92 -5.01
N LEU A 408 -17.25 1.71 -5.06
CA LEU A 408 -16.27 1.30 -6.06
C LEU A 408 -17.07 0.81 -7.27
N SER A 409 -16.68 1.22 -8.47
CA SER A 409 -17.47 0.95 -9.69
C SER A 409 -16.58 0.41 -10.81
N MET A 410 -17.16 -0.47 -11.62
CA MET A 410 -16.56 -1.06 -12.81
C MET A 410 -17.55 -0.93 -13.96
N PRO A 411 -17.16 -0.40 -15.14
CA PRO A 411 -18.11 -0.17 -16.23
C PRO A 411 -18.66 -1.47 -16.80
N LEU A 412 -19.93 -1.53 -17.21
CA LEU A 412 -20.53 -2.69 -17.89
C LEU A 412 -20.68 -2.47 -19.40
N ARG A 413 -20.58 -1.21 -19.84
CA ARG A 413 -20.73 -0.79 -21.23
C ARG A 413 -19.67 0.27 -21.54
N ALA A 414 -19.29 0.36 -22.81
CA ALA A 414 -18.46 1.46 -23.29
C ALA A 414 -19.24 2.77 -23.19
N ASP A 415 -18.52 3.87 -22.94
CA ASP A 415 -19.13 5.17 -22.69
C ASP A 415 -19.74 5.85 -23.92
#